data_AF-A0A0F4ZI09-F1
#
_entry.id   AF-A0A0F4ZI09-F1
#
_cell.length_a   1.000
_cell.length_b   1.000
_cell.length_c   1.000
_cell.angle_alpha   90.00
_cell.angle_beta   90.00
_cell.angle_gamma   90.00
#
_symmetry.space_group_name_H-M   'P 1'
#
loop_
_entity.id
_entity.type
_entity.pdbx_description
1 polymer ?
#
loop_
_entity_poly.entity_id
_entity_poly.type
_entity_poly.pdbx_seq_one_letter_code
_entity_poly.pdbx_strand_id
1 'polypeptide(L)'
;MAGQRGLRNMPPALERDRSDALWAEMQATLGEVELSASNGTHVFGRDHDRKLAELRAAQIALAQAWARSEADDAIETNKNKEAKIPGLGDAEGSKSIGSGVQRPSTSGGPSDKLGAKLQEETEVDMLLARKRREANDIYFDRVNRGVLDVVAKLSDVATAMSAVERESRDIWNDGDGVQEAK
;
A
#
# COMPACT_ATOMS: atom_id res chain seq x y z
N MET A 1 78.40 -32.50 -18.02
CA MET A 1 77.39 -33.08 -18.92
C MET A 1 76.03 -32.91 -18.27
N ALA A 2 75.04 -32.62 -19.11
CA ALA A 2 73.71 -32.07 -18.86
C ALA A 2 72.89 -32.66 -17.69
N GLY A 3 71.99 -31.82 -17.15
CA GLY A 3 70.88 -32.26 -16.30
C GLY A 3 70.02 -31.14 -15.72
N GLN A 4 69.77 -30.05 -16.45
CA GLN A 4 68.83 -29.02 -16.01
C GLN A 4 67.38 -29.40 -16.36
N ARG A 5 66.50 -29.27 -15.35
CA ARG A 5 65.06 -28.92 -15.42
C ARG A 5 64.08 -30.00 -15.92
N GLY A 6 63.59 -30.81 -14.98
CA GLY A 6 62.34 -31.57 -15.09
C GLY A 6 61.30 -31.10 -14.07
N LEU A 7 60.86 -29.84 -14.14
CA LEU A 7 59.76 -29.30 -13.30
C LEU A 7 58.69 -28.57 -14.12
N ARG A 8 58.52 -28.89 -15.41
CA ARG A 8 57.51 -28.25 -16.25
C ARG A 8 56.92 -29.23 -17.24
N ASN A 9 56.04 -30.10 -16.76
CA ASN A 9 54.86 -30.59 -17.46
C ASN A 9 54.34 -31.78 -16.66
N MET A 10 53.36 -31.49 -15.78
CA MET A 10 52.47 -32.53 -15.30
C MET A 10 51.74 -33.10 -16.53
N PRO A 11 51.60 -34.43 -16.68
CA PRO A 11 50.91 -34.97 -17.83
C PRO A 11 49.47 -34.45 -17.85
N PRO A 12 48.93 -34.04 -19.01
CA PRO A 12 47.60 -33.42 -19.12
C PRO A 12 46.47 -34.34 -18.62
N ALA A 13 46.73 -35.65 -18.50
CA ALA A 13 45.82 -36.60 -17.89
C ALA A 13 45.63 -36.36 -16.39
N LEU A 14 46.70 -36.13 -15.61
CA LEU A 14 46.57 -35.89 -14.16
C LEU A 14 45.96 -34.52 -13.83
N GLU A 15 46.13 -33.53 -14.72
CA GLU A 15 45.45 -32.24 -14.61
C GLU A 15 43.95 -32.35 -14.93
N ARG A 16 43.59 -33.20 -15.91
CA ARG A 16 42.20 -33.54 -16.21
C ARG A 16 41.56 -34.31 -15.05
N ASP A 17 42.24 -35.29 -14.48
CA ASP A 17 41.73 -36.07 -13.34
C ASP A 17 41.49 -35.18 -12.10
N ARG A 18 42.39 -34.22 -11.84
CA ARG A 18 42.17 -33.23 -10.77
C ARG A 18 41.01 -32.29 -11.06
N SER A 19 40.86 -31.88 -12.32
CA SER A 19 39.76 -31.02 -12.74
C SER A 19 38.43 -31.78 -12.63
N ASP A 20 38.39 -33.04 -13.06
CA ASP A 20 37.21 -33.92 -12.99
C ASP A 20 36.84 -34.23 -11.54
N ALA A 21 37.83 -34.41 -10.65
CA ALA A 21 37.60 -34.53 -9.21
C ALA A 21 36.97 -33.25 -8.63
N LEU A 22 37.49 -32.07 -9.00
CA LEU A 22 36.95 -30.77 -8.60
C LEU A 22 35.52 -30.55 -9.13
N TRP A 23 35.24 -30.98 -10.35
CA TRP A 23 33.90 -30.95 -10.94
C TRP A 23 32.94 -31.91 -10.23
N ALA A 24 33.41 -33.12 -9.89
CA ALA A 24 32.64 -34.08 -9.13
C ALA A 24 32.31 -33.57 -7.71
N GLU A 25 33.27 -32.90 -7.05
CA GLU A 25 33.06 -32.24 -5.76
C GLU A 25 32.04 -31.10 -5.88
N MET A 26 32.16 -30.22 -6.89
CA MET A 26 31.15 -29.18 -7.14
C MET A 26 29.76 -29.75 -7.39
N GLN A 27 29.64 -30.83 -8.15
CA GLN A 27 28.36 -31.51 -8.39
C GLN A 27 27.82 -32.18 -7.12
N ALA A 28 28.69 -32.74 -6.28
CA ALA A 28 28.29 -33.31 -4.99
C ALA A 28 27.76 -32.24 -4.03
N THR A 29 28.42 -31.08 -3.94
CA THR A 29 27.95 -29.96 -3.11
C THR A 29 26.63 -29.38 -3.63
N LEU A 30 26.45 -29.28 -4.96
CA LEU A 30 25.17 -28.88 -5.53
C LEU A 30 24.05 -29.88 -5.20
N GLY A 31 24.35 -31.18 -5.31
CA GLY A 31 23.42 -32.25 -4.94
C GLY A 31 23.01 -32.22 -3.46
N GLU A 32 23.93 -31.89 -2.55
CA GLU A 32 23.63 -31.73 -1.12
C GLU A 32 22.72 -30.52 -0.84
N VAL A 33 22.93 -29.40 -1.56
CA VAL A 33 22.06 -28.22 -1.49
C VAL A 33 20.67 -28.54 -2.06
N GLU A 34 20.59 -29.26 -3.18
CA GLU A 34 19.33 -29.69 -3.78
C GLU A 34 18.57 -30.68 -2.88
N LEU A 35 19.27 -31.61 -2.23
CA LEU A 35 18.68 -32.53 -1.25
C LEU A 35 18.18 -31.77 -0.02
N SER A 36 18.91 -30.77 0.46
CA SER A 36 18.48 -29.91 1.57
C SER A 36 17.24 -29.09 1.19
N ALA A 37 17.22 -28.51 -0.01
CA ALA A 37 16.06 -27.78 -0.52
C ALA A 37 14.84 -28.70 -0.77
N SER A 38 15.07 -29.90 -1.31
CA SER A 38 14.01 -30.88 -1.64
C SER A 38 13.43 -31.57 -0.41
N ASN A 39 14.22 -31.75 0.63
CA ASN A 39 13.78 -32.32 1.91
C ASN A 39 13.00 -31.31 2.77
N GLY A 40 12.76 -30.10 2.28
CA GLY A 40 12.02 -29.05 2.99
C GLY A 40 12.81 -28.37 4.11
N THR A 41 14.11 -28.66 4.24
CA THR A 41 15.05 -27.83 5.00
C THR A 41 15.40 -26.62 4.14
N HIS A 42 14.50 -25.63 4.17
CA HIS A 42 14.62 -24.39 3.42
C HIS A 42 16.05 -23.84 3.47
N VAL A 43 16.59 -23.40 2.33
CA VAL A 43 17.99 -22.93 2.19
C VAL A 43 18.31 -21.76 3.14
N PHE A 44 17.30 -21.01 3.54
CA PHE A 44 17.38 -19.91 4.52
C PHE A 44 16.78 -20.27 5.89
N GLY A 45 16.49 -21.54 6.15
CA GLY A 45 15.84 -21.98 7.39
C GLY A 45 14.32 -21.76 7.44
N ARG A 46 13.65 -22.50 8.32
CA ARG A 46 12.18 -22.48 8.47
C ARG A 46 11.66 -21.19 9.12
N ASP A 47 12.48 -20.56 9.94
CA ASP A 47 12.13 -19.31 10.61
C ASP A 47 12.15 -18.13 9.62
N HIS A 48 13.11 -18.10 8.67
CA HIS A 48 13.12 -17.11 7.57
C HIS A 48 11.88 -17.23 6.67
N ASP A 49 11.51 -18.46 6.31
CA ASP A 49 10.28 -18.75 5.57
C ASP A 49 9.03 -18.21 6.27
N ARG A 50 8.97 -18.38 7.60
CA ARG A 50 7.89 -17.82 8.42
C ARG A 50 7.89 -16.29 8.39
N LYS A 51 9.06 -15.65 8.48
CA LYS A 51 9.17 -14.18 8.36
C LYS A 51 8.75 -13.67 6.98
N LEU A 52 9.09 -14.37 5.91
CA LEU A 52 8.64 -14.05 4.57
C LEU A 52 7.11 -14.21 4.42
N ALA A 53 6.52 -15.23 5.03
CA ALA A 53 5.08 -15.39 5.07
C ALA A 53 4.39 -14.26 5.86
N GLU A 54 4.95 -13.85 7.00
CA GLU A 54 4.50 -12.70 7.80
C GLU A 54 4.58 -11.39 6.99
N LEU A 55 5.70 -11.15 6.28
CA LEU A 55 5.85 -10.00 5.38
C LEU A 55 4.83 -10.01 4.25
N ARG A 56 4.60 -11.16 3.61
CA ARG A 56 3.60 -11.31 2.55
C ARG A 56 2.19 -11.02 3.09
N ALA A 57 1.85 -11.49 4.28
CA ALA A 57 0.57 -11.21 4.92
C ALA A 57 0.40 -9.71 5.20
N ALA A 58 1.44 -9.05 5.70
CA ALA A 58 1.44 -7.60 5.93
C ALA A 58 1.26 -6.80 4.63
N GLN A 59 1.93 -7.20 3.55
CA GLN A 59 1.78 -6.57 2.23
C GLN A 59 0.38 -6.76 1.64
N ILE A 60 -0.22 -7.96 1.78
CA ILE A 60 -1.60 -8.20 1.37
C ILE A 60 -2.56 -7.33 2.20
N ALA A 61 -2.34 -7.22 3.51
CA ALA A 61 -3.17 -6.38 4.38
C ALA A 61 -3.08 -4.89 4.02
N LEU A 62 -1.90 -4.39 3.64
CA LEU A 62 -1.72 -3.03 3.14
C LEU A 62 -2.50 -2.81 1.83
N ALA A 63 -2.38 -3.74 0.87
CA ALA A 63 -3.12 -3.67 -0.37
C ALA A 63 -4.65 -3.70 -0.14
N GLN A 64 -5.11 -4.51 0.82
CA GLN A 64 -6.51 -4.56 1.22
C GLN A 64 -6.99 -3.28 1.89
N ALA A 65 -6.19 -2.67 2.77
CA ALA A 65 -6.53 -1.38 3.39
C ALA A 65 -6.64 -0.26 2.35
N TRP A 66 -5.73 -0.28 1.36
CA TRP A 66 -5.78 0.67 0.25
C TRP A 66 -7.02 0.46 -0.64
N ALA A 67 -7.32 -0.79 -1.01
CA ALA A 67 -8.50 -1.13 -1.81
C ALA A 67 -9.83 -0.86 -1.07
N ARG A 68 -9.88 -1.06 0.25
CA ARG A 68 -11.05 -0.75 1.08
C ARG A 68 -11.31 0.76 1.18
N SER A 69 -10.25 1.58 1.27
CA SER A 69 -10.39 3.03 1.26
C SER A 69 -11.09 3.56 0.01
N GLU A 70 -10.95 2.89 -1.14
CA GLU A 70 -11.63 3.27 -2.39
C GLU A 70 -13.04 2.67 -2.51
N ALA A 71 -13.24 1.43 -2.06
CA ALA A 71 -14.54 0.75 -2.14
C ALA A 71 -15.59 1.29 -1.16
N ASP A 72 -15.19 1.68 0.07
CA ASP A 72 -16.11 2.30 1.03
C ASP A 72 -16.58 3.70 0.57
N ASP A 73 -15.78 4.41 -0.23
CA ASP A 73 -16.19 5.66 -0.88
C ASP A 73 -17.34 5.43 -1.90
N ALA A 74 -17.34 4.29 -2.61
CA ALA A 74 -18.33 3.96 -3.64
C ALA A 74 -19.68 3.46 -3.07
N ILE A 75 -19.67 2.73 -1.95
CA ILE A 75 -20.90 2.17 -1.35
C ILE A 75 -21.70 3.26 -0.63
N GLU A 76 -21.03 4.17 0.08
CA GLU A 76 -21.70 5.26 0.81
C GLU A 76 -22.14 6.41 -0.10
N THR A 77 -21.47 6.64 -1.24
CA THR A 77 -21.98 7.58 -2.26
C THR A 77 -23.30 7.08 -2.89
N ASN A 78 -23.50 5.76 -3.00
CA ASN A 78 -24.79 5.20 -3.42
C ASN A 78 -25.86 5.34 -2.33
N LYS A 79 -25.55 5.08 -1.06
CA LYS A 79 -26.51 5.32 0.04
C LYS A 79 -26.94 6.79 0.16
N ASN A 80 -26.02 7.73 -0.04
CA ASN A 80 -26.35 9.16 -0.02
C ASN A 80 -27.17 9.62 -1.25
N LYS A 81 -27.05 8.91 -2.40
CA LYS A 81 -27.95 9.10 -3.55
C LYS A 81 -29.34 8.52 -3.30
N GLU A 82 -29.43 7.41 -2.58
CA GLU A 82 -30.70 6.74 -2.22
C GLU A 82 -31.45 7.48 -1.10
N ALA A 83 -30.73 8.21 -0.23
CA ALA A 83 -31.28 9.14 0.75
C ALA A 83 -31.61 10.54 0.17
N LYS A 84 -31.34 10.80 -1.13
CA LYS A 84 -31.80 12.02 -1.80
C LYS A 84 -33.30 11.88 -2.07
N ILE A 85 -34.08 12.34 -1.11
CA ILE A 85 -35.53 12.52 -1.18
C ILE A 85 -35.92 13.10 -2.56
N PRO A 86 -36.89 12.49 -3.29
CA PRO A 86 -37.34 13.02 -4.57
C PRO A 86 -38.15 14.29 -4.30
N GLY A 87 -37.52 15.46 -4.38
CA GLY A 87 -38.25 16.69 -4.09
C GLY A 87 -37.48 18.01 -4.05
N LEU A 88 -36.21 18.07 -4.44
CA LEU A 88 -35.55 19.36 -4.62
C LEU A 88 -34.68 19.32 -5.88
N GLY A 89 -35.26 19.86 -6.94
CA GLY A 89 -34.70 19.87 -8.28
C GLY A 89 -33.34 20.53 -8.34
N ASP A 90 -32.49 19.95 -9.18
CA ASP A 90 -31.35 20.59 -9.82
C ASP A 90 -31.81 21.91 -10.47
N ALA A 91 -31.64 23.01 -9.76
CA ALA A 91 -31.71 24.36 -10.31
C ALA A 91 -30.31 24.77 -10.79
N GLU A 92 -29.76 23.99 -11.73
CA GLU A 92 -28.63 24.42 -12.53
C GLU A 92 -29.16 25.24 -13.72
N GLY A 93 -28.85 26.54 -13.71
CA GLY A 93 -28.83 27.36 -14.92
C GLY A 93 -30.18 27.85 -15.46
N SER A 94 -30.80 28.84 -14.82
CA SER A 94 -31.75 29.73 -15.51
C SER A 94 -31.30 31.18 -15.42
N LYS A 95 -30.45 31.60 -16.37
CA LYS A 95 -30.24 33.02 -16.68
C LYS A 95 -31.52 33.55 -17.35
N SER A 96 -32.45 34.11 -16.58
CA SER A 96 -33.54 34.91 -17.13
C SER A 96 -33.10 36.38 -17.19
N ILE A 97 -32.48 36.76 -18.30
CA ILE A 97 -32.31 38.16 -18.68
C ILE A 97 -33.66 38.71 -19.12
N GLY A 98 -34.08 39.80 -18.49
CA GLY A 98 -35.02 40.78 -19.05
C GLY A 98 -36.50 40.48 -18.86
N SER A 99 -37.14 41.19 -17.92
CA SER A 99 -38.54 41.58 -18.11
C SER A 99 -38.79 42.93 -17.43
N GLY A 100 -39.41 43.82 -18.20
CA GLY A 100 -39.57 45.22 -17.91
C GLY A 100 -40.59 45.54 -16.82
N VAL A 101 -40.44 46.78 -16.35
CA VAL A 101 -41.40 47.66 -15.65
C VAL A 101 -42.84 47.14 -15.60
N GLN A 102 -43.38 46.89 -14.40
CA GLN A 102 -44.68 47.41 -13.94
C GLN A 102 -44.75 47.50 -12.41
N ARG A 103 -45.24 48.64 -11.93
CA ARG A 103 -45.45 49.00 -10.53
C ARG A 103 -46.94 48.91 -10.22
N PRO A 104 -47.37 48.37 -9.06
CA PRO A 104 -48.62 48.81 -8.47
C PRO A 104 -48.39 49.29 -7.03
N SER A 105 -48.82 50.53 -6.77
CA SER A 105 -48.97 51.08 -5.44
C SER A 105 -50.07 50.33 -4.69
N THR A 106 -49.73 49.66 -3.59
CA THR A 106 -50.69 49.28 -2.54
C THR A 106 -50.04 49.50 -1.18
N SER A 107 -50.68 50.31 -0.35
CA SER A 107 -50.32 50.61 1.03
C SER A 107 -50.17 49.35 1.89
N GLY A 108 -48.95 49.08 2.36
CA GLY A 108 -48.51 47.84 3.02
C GLY A 108 -47.18 47.41 2.40
N GLY A 109 -46.08 48.00 2.88
CA GLY A 109 -44.80 48.13 2.18
C GLY A 109 -44.30 46.84 1.48
N PRO A 110 -44.00 46.86 0.16
CA PRO A 110 -43.33 45.76 -0.53
C PRO A 110 -41.97 45.41 0.10
N SER A 111 -41.33 46.39 0.74
CA SER A 111 -40.05 46.26 1.44
C SER A 111 -40.08 45.26 2.61
N ASP A 112 -41.18 45.14 3.33
CA ASP A 112 -41.28 44.22 4.48
C ASP A 112 -41.42 42.75 4.01
N LYS A 113 -42.16 42.53 2.91
CA LYS A 113 -42.30 41.20 2.29
C LYS A 113 -41.04 40.77 1.54
N LEU A 114 -40.37 41.70 0.86
CA LEU A 114 -39.07 41.46 0.22
C LEU A 114 -37.99 41.23 1.27
N GLY A 115 -38.00 41.99 2.38
CA GLY A 115 -37.13 41.79 3.52
C GLY A 115 -37.32 40.42 4.16
N ALA A 116 -38.57 40.01 4.41
CA ALA A 116 -38.88 38.68 4.95
C ALA A 116 -38.43 37.55 4.03
N LYS A 117 -38.64 37.67 2.70
CA LYS A 117 -38.14 36.68 1.73
C LYS A 117 -36.61 36.62 1.69
N LEU A 118 -35.93 37.76 1.71
CA LEU A 118 -34.46 37.82 1.80
C LEU A 118 -33.94 37.19 3.09
N GLN A 119 -34.66 37.38 4.19
CA GLN A 119 -34.32 36.78 5.49
C GLN A 119 -34.48 35.26 5.45
N GLU A 120 -35.59 34.77 4.89
CA GLU A 120 -35.84 33.35 4.67
C GLU A 120 -34.81 32.72 3.72
N GLU A 121 -34.48 33.37 2.61
CA GLU A 121 -33.42 32.95 1.67
C GLU A 121 -32.05 32.91 2.36
N THR A 122 -31.74 33.89 3.22
CA THR A 122 -30.50 33.93 4.00
C THR A 122 -30.44 32.81 5.03
N GLU A 123 -31.56 32.51 5.70
CA GLU A 123 -31.66 31.38 6.64
C GLU A 123 -31.49 30.04 5.90
N VAL A 124 -32.11 29.87 4.74
CA VAL A 124 -31.96 28.69 3.88
C VAL A 124 -30.51 28.53 3.42
N ASP A 125 -29.85 29.61 2.99
CA ASP A 125 -28.44 29.59 2.59
C ASP A 125 -27.52 29.26 3.76
N MET A 126 -27.81 29.78 4.96
CA MET A 126 -27.05 29.46 6.17
C MET A 126 -27.15 27.97 6.53
N LEU A 127 -28.35 27.40 6.44
CA LEU A 127 -28.58 25.97 6.66
C LEU A 127 -27.89 25.12 5.59
N LEU A 128 -27.96 25.53 4.32
CA LEU A 128 -27.29 24.82 3.23
C LEU A 128 -25.77 24.88 3.36
N ALA A 129 -25.22 26.03 3.76
CA ALA A 129 -23.80 26.19 4.04
C ALA A 129 -23.36 25.30 5.20
N ARG A 130 -24.17 25.19 6.25
CA ARG A 130 -23.91 24.28 7.38
C ARG A 130 -23.90 22.82 6.91
N LYS A 131 -24.92 22.40 6.16
CA LYS A 131 -25.03 21.04 5.62
C LYS A 131 -23.88 20.69 4.68
N ARG A 132 -23.39 21.65 3.88
CA ARG A 132 -22.20 21.48 3.02
C ARG A 132 -20.93 21.29 3.83
N ARG A 133 -20.77 22.03 4.94
CA ARG A 133 -19.64 21.83 5.87
C ARG A 133 -19.71 20.48 6.55
N GLU A 134 -20.85 20.11 7.11
CA GLU A 134 -21.04 18.81 7.78
C GLU A 134 -20.77 17.63 6.84
N ALA A 135 -21.25 17.68 5.60
CA ALA A 135 -20.98 16.64 4.60
C ALA A 135 -19.49 16.55 4.25
N ASN A 136 -18.80 17.69 4.22
CA ASN A 136 -17.38 17.76 3.93
C ASN A 136 -16.53 17.30 5.13
N ASP A 137 -16.96 17.60 6.36
CA ASP A 137 -16.32 17.13 7.60
C ASP A 137 -16.42 15.60 7.71
N ILE A 138 -17.58 15.02 7.40
CA ILE A 138 -17.76 13.55 7.37
C ILE A 138 -16.84 12.91 6.31
N TYR A 139 -16.70 13.54 5.15
CA TYR A 139 -15.77 13.08 4.11
C TYR A 139 -14.31 13.15 4.60
N PHE A 140 -13.89 14.26 5.18
CA PHE A 140 -12.53 14.43 5.70
C PHE A 140 -12.22 13.47 6.84
N ASP A 141 -13.15 13.24 7.75
CA ASP A 141 -13.01 12.26 8.83
C ASP A 141 -12.82 10.84 8.27
N ARG A 142 -13.52 10.49 7.19
CA ARG A 142 -13.38 9.18 6.53
C ARG A 142 -12.02 9.04 5.86
N VAL A 143 -11.62 10.04 5.07
CA VAL A 143 -10.30 10.05 4.40
C VAL A 143 -9.19 9.98 5.44
N ASN A 144 -9.29 10.74 6.53
CA ASN A 144 -8.30 10.74 7.60
C ASN A 144 -8.20 9.36 8.27
N ARG A 145 -9.34 8.70 8.56
CA ARG A 145 -9.35 7.32 9.07
C ARG A 145 -8.69 6.34 8.10
N GLY A 146 -8.96 6.46 6.79
CA GLY A 146 -8.33 5.62 5.76
C GLY A 146 -6.82 5.82 5.69
N VAL A 147 -6.35 7.07 5.69
CA VAL A 147 -4.91 7.39 5.70
C VAL A 147 -4.24 6.84 6.96
N LEU A 148 -4.86 6.97 8.14
CA LEU A 148 -4.33 6.43 9.39
C LEU A 148 -4.22 4.89 9.35
N ASP A 149 -5.19 4.19 8.77
CA ASP A 149 -5.14 2.73 8.62
C ASP A 149 -4.00 2.32 7.67
N VAL A 150 -3.86 2.98 6.51
CA VAL A 150 -2.75 2.72 5.58
C VAL A 150 -1.39 2.96 6.23
N VAL A 151 -1.24 4.05 7.00
CA VAL A 151 0.01 4.35 7.72
C VAL A 151 0.31 3.28 8.77
N ALA A 152 -0.70 2.81 9.52
CA ALA A 152 -0.53 1.70 10.45
C ALA A 152 -0.06 0.42 9.73
N LYS A 153 -0.66 0.09 8.57
CA LYS A 153 -0.23 -1.06 7.76
C LYS A 153 1.18 -0.92 7.17
N LEU A 154 1.59 0.28 6.79
CA LEU A 154 2.97 0.55 6.36
C LEU A 154 3.98 0.32 7.50
N SER A 155 3.63 0.70 8.73
CA SER A 155 4.45 0.40 9.92
C SER A 155 4.57 -1.11 10.16
N ASP A 156 3.48 -1.86 9.98
CA ASP A 156 3.49 -3.33 10.10
C ASP A 156 4.41 -3.97 9.05
N VAL A 157 4.32 -3.52 7.79
CA VAL A 157 5.20 -3.98 6.71
C VAL A 157 6.65 -3.65 6.99
N ALA A 158 6.95 -2.43 7.44
CA ALA A 158 8.32 -2.03 7.79
C ALA A 158 8.90 -2.92 8.90
N THR A 159 8.11 -3.20 9.94
CA THR A 159 8.51 -4.08 11.05
C THR A 159 8.76 -5.51 10.55
N ALA A 160 7.89 -6.04 9.68
CA ALA A 160 8.06 -7.35 9.08
C ALA A 160 9.30 -7.42 8.17
N MET A 161 9.57 -6.37 7.39
CA MET A 161 10.78 -6.28 6.57
C MET A 161 12.05 -6.28 7.42
N SER A 162 12.08 -5.52 8.52
CA SER A 162 13.21 -5.52 9.45
C SER A 162 13.42 -6.88 10.12
N ALA A 163 12.34 -7.64 10.38
CA ALA A 163 12.45 -9.00 10.91
C ALA A 163 13.05 -9.96 9.88
N VAL A 164 12.61 -9.88 8.62
CA VAL A 164 13.19 -10.65 7.50
C VAL A 164 14.67 -10.32 7.31
N GLU A 165 15.04 -9.04 7.32
CA GLU A 165 16.43 -8.61 7.17
C GLU A 165 17.32 -9.13 8.31
N ARG A 166 16.85 -9.00 9.56
CA ARG A 166 17.59 -9.51 10.73
C ARG A 166 17.85 -11.01 10.59
N GLU A 167 16.84 -11.76 10.17
CA GLU A 167 16.94 -13.20 10.00
C GLU A 167 17.88 -13.58 8.84
N SER A 168 17.78 -12.91 7.68
CA SER A 168 18.76 -13.06 6.61
C SER A 168 20.17 -12.80 7.12
N ARG A 169 20.37 -11.68 7.82
CA ARG A 169 21.68 -11.29 8.34
C ARG A 169 22.25 -12.31 9.32
N ASP A 170 21.42 -12.90 10.16
CA ASP A 170 21.81 -13.92 11.14
C ASP A 170 22.34 -15.19 10.45
N ILE A 171 21.62 -15.69 9.44
CA ILE A 171 22.01 -16.87 8.63
C ILE A 171 23.37 -16.67 7.97
N TRP A 172 23.66 -15.46 7.50
CA TRP A 172 24.94 -15.16 6.86
C TRP A 172 26.06 -14.84 7.87
N ASN A 173 25.74 -14.40 9.09
CA ASN A 173 26.72 -13.97 10.10
C ASN A 173 27.15 -15.11 11.04
N ASP A 174 26.32 -16.15 11.23
CA ASP A 174 26.66 -17.35 12.01
C ASP A 174 27.77 -18.19 11.36
N GLY A 175 28.08 -17.94 10.07
CA GLY A 175 29.18 -18.58 9.34
C GLY A 175 30.59 -18.08 9.68
N ASP A 176 30.73 -16.88 10.28
CA ASP A 176 32.04 -16.26 10.57
C ASP A 176 32.56 -16.58 12.00
N GLY A 177 31.78 -17.28 12.82
CA GLY A 177 32.04 -17.41 14.26
C GLY A 177 32.75 -18.68 14.74
N VAL A 178 33.04 -19.67 13.89
CA VAL A 178 33.47 -20.99 14.36
C VAL A 178 34.68 -21.54 13.60
N GLN A 179 35.88 -20.96 13.77
CA GLN A 179 37.18 -21.69 13.73
C GLN A 179 38.30 -20.90 14.47
N GLU A 180 38.17 -20.67 15.78
CA GLU A 180 39.33 -20.41 16.65
C GLU A 180 39.11 -21.13 17.99
N ALA A 181 39.28 -22.45 17.98
CA ALA A 181 39.52 -23.24 19.18
C ALA A 181 40.94 -23.79 19.09
N LYS A 182 41.79 -23.21 19.93
CA LYS A 182 43.22 -23.52 20.14
C LYS A 182 43.45 -24.91 20.70
#